data_AF-A0A2E8WAV4-F1
#
_entry.id   AF-A0A2E8WAV4-F1
#
_cell.length_a   1.000
_cell.length_b   1.000
_cell.length_c   1.000
_cell.angle_alpha   90.00
_cell.angle_beta   90.00
_cell.angle_gamma   90.00
#
_symmetry.space_group_name_H-M   'P 1'
#
loop_
_entity.id
_entity.type
_entity.pdbx_description
1 polymer ?
#
loop_
_entity_poly.entity_id
_entity_poly.type
_entity_poly.pdbx_seq_one_letter_code
_entity_poly.pdbx_strand_id
1 'polypeptide(L)'
;MRVRCLAAEADGEGGVLWEPSLAASHDHEVPVLVAKDESDRIRLVLFSYACHPRSTGPILKIGGDYPGYAISEIRRRNEGCFAVFVKGCGGDQKLNFEDAEMGGFRRAEIDEVRDKAVCRSSRSRVGVRHTAWGRGRSMSTPNRISWSTKDSAAWSRSTTRHR
;
A
#
# COMPACT_ATOMS: atom_id res chain seq x y z
N MET A 1 -8.20 2.12 1.06
CA MET A 1 -7.35 2.91 0.17
C MET A 1 -7.09 2.02 -1.04
N ARG A 2 -7.69 2.32 -2.19
CA ARG A 2 -7.28 1.68 -3.45
C ARG A 2 -6.42 2.71 -4.18
N VAL A 3 -5.13 2.44 -4.26
CA VAL A 3 -4.21 3.21 -5.10
C VAL A 3 -4.20 2.54 -6.47
N ARG A 4 -4.35 3.30 -7.55
CA ARG A 4 -4.13 2.75 -8.89
C ARG A 4 -2.68 2.92 -9.27
N CYS A 5 -2.09 1.82 -9.70
CA CYS A 5 -0.73 1.74 -10.21
C CYS A 5 -0.73 1.09 -11.57
N LEU A 6 0.39 1.28 -12.25
CA LEU A 6 0.73 0.68 -13.53
C LEU A 6 2.01 -0.12 -13.31
N ALA A 7 2.22 -1.14 -14.12
CA ALA A 7 3.40 -2.00 -14.08
C ALA A 7 3.94 -2.11 -15.49
N ALA A 8 5.23 -2.43 -15.55
CA ALA A 8 5.85 -2.88 -16.77
C ALA A 8 5.24 -4.21 -17.23
N GLU A 9 5.16 -4.41 -18.54
CA GLU A 9 4.58 -5.62 -19.15
C GLU A 9 5.68 -6.51 -19.73
N ALA A 10 5.46 -7.82 -19.79
CA ALA A 10 6.37 -8.74 -20.47
C ALA A 10 6.28 -8.54 -21.99
N ASP A 11 7.42 -8.56 -22.69
CA ASP A 11 7.46 -8.40 -24.16
C ASP A 11 7.13 -9.70 -24.93
N GLY A 12 6.98 -10.82 -24.23
CA GLY A 12 6.76 -12.14 -24.83
C GLY A 12 8.04 -12.87 -25.29
N GLU A 13 9.18 -12.19 -25.31
CA GLU A 13 10.49 -12.68 -25.76
C GLU A 13 11.48 -12.88 -24.59
N GLY A 14 10.99 -12.76 -23.36
CA GLY A 14 11.78 -12.91 -22.12
C GLY A 14 12.34 -11.60 -21.56
N GLY A 15 11.97 -10.46 -22.16
CA GLY A 15 12.25 -9.12 -21.65
C GLY A 15 11.02 -8.44 -21.05
N VAL A 16 11.16 -7.14 -20.80
CA VAL A 16 10.16 -6.29 -20.14
C VAL A 16 10.05 -4.97 -20.90
N LEU A 17 8.84 -4.64 -21.32
CA LEU A 17 8.49 -3.32 -21.85
C LEU A 17 8.32 -2.36 -20.69
N TRP A 18 9.14 -1.31 -20.65
CA TRP A 18 9.08 -0.25 -19.63
C TRP A 18 7.94 0.75 -19.85
N GLU A 19 6.78 0.25 -20.23
CA GLU A 19 5.57 1.01 -20.51
C GLU A 19 4.51 0.76 -19.42
N PRO A 20 3.69 1.76 -19.10
CA PRO A 20 2.59 1.58 -18.17
C PRO A 20 1.52 0.70 -18.79
N SER A 21 1.27 -0.45 -18.15
CA SER A 21 0.14 -1.32 -18.48
C SER A 21 -0.76 -1.49 -17.26
N LEU A 22 -2.08 -1.43 -17.49
CA LEU A 22 -3.12 -1.84 -16.53
C LEU A 22 -3.44 -3.34 -16.63
N ALA A 23 -3.01 -4.00 -17.71
CA ALA A 23 -3.22 -5.43 -17.93
C ALA A 23 -2.10 -6.30 -17.33
N ALA A 24 -0.91 -5.71 -17.14
CA ALA A 24 0.20 -6.34 -16.42
C ALA A 24 -0.19 -6.72 -14.98
N SER A 25 0.64 -7.54 -14.32
CA SER A 25 0.38 -7.94 -12.94
C SER A 25 0.55 -6.74 -11.99
N HIS A 26 -0.46 -6.46 -11.17
CA HIS A 26 -0.39 -5.44 -10.11
C HIS A 26 -0.86 -5.96 -8.78
N ASP A 27 -0.16 -5.57 -7.72
CA ASP A 27 -0.72 -5.63 -6.38
C ASP A 27 -1.75 -4.50 -6.20
N HIS A 28 -3.02 -4.89 -6.08
CA HIS A 28 -4.12 -3.98 -5.77
C HIS A 28 -4.43 -3.90 -4.27
N GLU A 29 -3.80 -4.75 -3.45
CA GLU A 29 -4.00 -4.76 -2.00
C GLU A 29 -3.10 -3.70 -1.33
N VAL A 30 -3.66 -3.08 -0.30
CA VAL A 30 -2.91 -2.20 0.62
C VAL A 30 -3.17 -2.77 2.01
N PRO A 31 -2.39 -3.77 2.46
CA PRO A 31 -2.56 -4.32 3.79
C PRO A 31 -2.31 -3.22 4.84
N VAL A 32 -3.20 -3.15 5.82
CA VAL A 32 -3.15 -2.17 6.91
C VAL A 32 -3.25 -2.90 8.25
N LEU A 33 -2.32 -2.62 9.14
CA LEU A 33 -2.36 -2.99 10.54
C LEU A 33 -2.63 -1.75 11.38
N VAL A 34 -3.62 -1.84 12.26
CA VAL A 34 -3.98 -0.74 13.17
C VAL A 34 -3.83 -1.23 14.60
N ALA A 35 -3.03 -0.53 15.40
CA ALA A 35 -2.96 -0.74 16.85
C ALA A 35 -3.74 0.35 17.57
N LYS A 36 -4.55 -0.05 18.55
CA LYS A 36 -5.36 0.83 19.39
C LYS A 36 -5.01 0.64 20.86
N ASP A 37 -5.25 1.66 21.67
CA ASP A 37 -5.16 1.56 23.13
C ASP A 37 -6.44 0.98 23.75
N GLU A 38 -6.44 0.86 25.09
CA GLU A 38 -7.59 0.35 25.87
C GLU A 38 -8.84 1.23 25.76
N SER A 39 -8.70 2.48 25.32
CA SER A 39 -9.79 3.42 25.07
C SER A 39 -10.25 3.43 23.61
N ASP A 40 -9.84 2.43 22.82
CA ASP A 40 -10.10 2.28 21.38
C ASP A 40 -9.51 3.43 20.52
N ARG A 41 -8.59 4.24 21.05
CA ARG A 41 -7.91 5.27 20.27
C ARG A 41 -6.80 4.65 19.41
N ILE A 42 -6.74 5.04 18.14
CA ILE A 42 -5.71 4.57 17.21
C ILE A 42 -4.35 5.17 17.61
N ARG A 43 -3.37 4.31 17.90
CA ARG A 43 -2.00 4.70 18.29
C ARG A 43 -0.98 4.44 17.19
N LEU A 44 -1.20 3.42 16.36
CA LEU A 44 -0.33 3.10 15.22
C LEU A 44 -1.16 2.68 14.02
N VAL A 45 -0.81 3.19 12.85
CA VAL A 45 -1.26 2.67 11.55
C VAL A 45 -0.02 2.30 10.75
N LEU A 46 0.15 1.01 10.49
CA LEU A 46 1.15 0.51 9.55
C LEU A 46 0.43 0.13 8.26
N PHE A 47 0.90 0.60 7.12
CA PHE A 47 0.37 0.20 5.83
C PHE A 47 1.51 -0.17 4.89
N SER A 48 1.29 -1.18 4.05
CA SER A 48 2.25 -1.58 3.02
C SER A 48 1.65 -1.44 1.65
N TYR A 49 2.49 -1.11 0.68
CA TYR A 49 2.08 -1.09 -0.73
C TYR A 49 3.25 -1.41 -1.65
N ALA A 50 3.00 -2.29 -2.62
CA ALA A 50 3.96 -2.69 -3.63
C ALA A 50 4.02 -1.67 -4.79
N CYS A 51 4.32 -0.39 -4.50
CA CYS A 51 4.53 0.63 -5.53
C CYS A 51 5.76 1.49 -5.23
N HIS A 52 6.54 1.82 -6.25
CA HIS A 52 7.77 2.59 -6.10
C HIS A 52 7.47 4.09 -5.83
N PRO A 53 8.02 4.71 -4.75
CA PRO A 53 7.77 6.12 -4.40
C PRO A 53 8.67 7.06 -5.21
N ARG A 54 8.37 7.20 -6.51
CA ARG A 54 9.14 8.02 -7.47
C ARG A 54 8.24 8.85 -8.39
N SER A 55 7.09 9.26 -7.89
CA SER A 55 6.03 9.91 -8.69
C SER A 55 6.48 11.21 -9.35
N THR A 56 7.36 11.96 -8.67
CA THR A 56 7.89 13.24 -9.15
C THR A 56 9.18 13.12 -9.96
N GLY A 57 9.74 11.91 -10.11
CA GLY A 57 11.06 11.73 -10.72
C GLY A 57 12.16 12.50 -9.97
N PRO A 58 13.26 12.91 -10.66
CA PRO A 58 14.35 13.66 -10.04
C PRO A 58 13.95 15.12 -9.78
N ILE A 59 13.97 15.54 -8.51
CA ILE A 59 13.69 16.93 -8.08
C ILE A 59 14.70 17.41 -7.04
N LEU A 60 14.95 18.71 -7.01
CA LEU A 60 15.76 19.38 -5.98
C LEU A 60 14.93 19.76 -4.74
N LYS A 61 14.05 18.86 -4.31
CA LYS A 61 13.20 19.04 -3.12
C LYS A 61 13.21 17.75 -2.30
N ILE A 62 13.24 17.89 -0.99
CA ILE A 62 13.20 16.76 -0.05
C ILE A 62 11.74 16.44 0.26
N GLY A 63 11.35 15.18 0.14
CA GLY A 63 10.00 14.74 0.43
C GLY A 63 9.86 13.22 0.47
N GLY A 64 8.80 12.74 1.11
CA GLY A 64 8.50 11.32 1.24
C GLY A 64 7.65 10.75 0.11
N ASP A 65 7.44 11.48 -0.99
CA ASP A 65 6.52 11.13 -2.11
C ASP A 65 5.10 10.78 -1.59
N TYR A 66 4.34 9.97 -2.32
CA TYR A 66 3.00 9.54 -1.95
C TYR A 66 2.91 8.89 -0.55
N PRO A 67 3.89 8.09 -0.07
CA PRO A 67 3.85 7.58 1.30
C PRO A 67 3.90 8.69 2.34
N GLY A 68 4.69 9.74 2.09
CA GLY A 68 4.79 10.89 2.99
C GLY A 68 3.46 11.64 3.12
N TYR A 69 2.75 11.84 2.01
CA TYR A 69 1.42 12.44 2.02
C TYR A 69 0.39 11.54 2.70
N ALA A 70 0.43 10.23 2.46
CA ALA A 70 -0.45 9.27 3.11
C ALA A 70 -0.24 9.24 4.64
N ILE A 71 1.01 9.18 5.10
CA ILE A 71 1.38 9.25 6.52
C ILE A 71 0.84 10.54 7.15
N SER A 72 1.06 11.68 6.48
CA SER A 72 0.61 12.99 6.97
C SER A 72 -0.90 13.05 7.12
N GLU A 73 -1.65 12.53 6.14
CA GLU A 73 -3.11 12.50 6.19
C GLU A 73 -3.66 11.55 7.26
N ILE A 74 -3.03 10.38 7.44
CA ILE A 74 -3.40 9.44 8.52
C ILE A 74 -3.21 10.10 9.88
N ARG A 75 -2.06 10.73 10.12
CA ARG A 75 -1.75 11.40 11.38
C ARG A 75 -2.67 12.60 11.62
N ARG A 76 -3.00 13.37 10.59
CA ARG A 76 -3.93 14.50 10.68
C ARG A 76 -5.34 14.07 11.10
N ARG A 77 -5.80 12.90 10.66
CA ARG A 77 -7.13 12.36 11.02
C ARG A 77 -7.15 11.64 12.38
N ASN A 78 -5.99 11.28 12.92
CA ASN A 78 -5.87 10.47 14.14
C ASN A 78 -4.86 11.13 15.09
N GLU A 79 -5.35 12.03 15.93
CA GLU A 79 -4.48 12.77 16.85
C GLU A 79 -3.73 11.84 17.81
N GLY A 80 -2.41 12.02 17.90
CA GLY A 80 -1.52 11.21 18.72
C GLY A 80 -1.17 9.83 18.13
N CYS A 81 -1.55 9.55 16.88
CA CYS A 81 -1.19 8.32 16.16
C CYS A 81 0.17 8.44 15.46
N PHE A 82 0.95 7.35 15.47
CA PHE A 82 2.07 7.12 14.56
C PHE A 82 1.58 6.46 13.27
N ALA A 83 2.10 6.86 12.12
CA ALA A 83 1.82 6.17 10.86
C ALA A 83 3.14 5.76 10.18
N VAL A 84 3.19 4.52 9.70
CA VAL A 84 4.37 3.91 9.11
C VAL A 84 4.02 3.31 7.76
N PHE A 85 4.82 3.65 6.76
CA PHE A 85 4.78 2.99 5.45
C PHE A 85 5.84 1.90 5.38
N VAL A 86 5.45 0.71 4.95
CA VAL A 86 6.36 -0.39 4.64
C VAL A 86 6.33 -0.62 3.13
N LYS A 87 7.50 -0.67 2.50
CA LYS A 87 7.59 -0.88 1.06
C LYS A 87 7.37 -2.37 0.74
N GLY A 88 6.39 -2.66 -0.13
CA GLY A 88 6.22 -3.99 -0.73
C GLY A 88 7.05 -4.18 -2.01
N CYS A 89 6.93 -5.34 -2.64
CA CYS A 89 7.61 -5.73 -3.88
C CYS A 89 7.08 -4.96 -5.11
N GLY A 90 7.43 -3.67 -5.24
CA GLY A 90 7.01 -2.84 -6.38
C GLY A 90 8.22 -2.21 -7.03
N GLY A 91 9.00 -3.02 -7.75
CA GLY A 91 10.14 -2.56 -8.57
C GLY A 91 9.72 -2.16 -9.98
N ASP A 92 8.70 -2.85 -10.49
CA ASP A 92 8.03 -2.66 -11.77
C ASP A 92 6.75 -1.81 -11.64
N GLN A 93 6.17 -1.71 -10.44
CA GLN A 93 4.96 -0.92 -10.19
C GLN A 93 5.23 0.55 -9.85
N LYS A 94 4.54 1.46 -10.55
CA LYS A 94 4.56 2.91 -10.33
C LYS A 94 3.16 3.47 -10.16
N LEU A 95 3.02 4.61 -9.48
CA LEU A 95 1.76 5.33 -9.41
C LEU A 95 1.28 5.66 -10.82
N ASN A 96 -0.02 5.46 -11.07
CA ASN A 96 -0.58 5.70 -12.38
C ASN A 96 -0.49 7.21 -12.71
N PHE A 97 0.50 7.62 -13.48
CA PHE A 97 0.57 8.92 -14.14
C PHE A 97 0.95 8.61 -15.57
N GLU A 98 -0.07 8.38 -16.41
CA GLU A 98 0.10 8.03 -17.81
C GLU A 98 0.48 9.29 -18.61
N ASP A 99 1.44 9.15 -19.51
CA ASP A 99 1.62 10.05 -20.63
C ASP A 99 0.74 9.55 -21.79
N ALA A 100 -0.40 10.20 -22.01
CA ALA A 100 -1.35 9.78 -23.03
C ALA A 100 -0.85 10.05 -24.46
N GLU A 101 0.18 10.89 -24.64
CA GLU A 101 0.66 11.31 -25.96
C GLU A 101 1.94 10.58 -26.38
N MET A 102 2.90 10.42 -25.46
CA MET A 102 4.20 9.81 -25.78
C MET A 102 4.28 8.32 -25.43
N GLY A 103 3.27 7.78 -24.74
CA GLY A 103 3.41 6.49 -24.05
C GLY A 103 4.42 6.60 -22.90
N GLY A 104 4.39 5.66 -21.96
CA GLY A 104 5.31 5.68 -20.84
C GLY A 104 4.78 6.38 -19.58
N PHE A 105 5.61 6.37 -18.54
CA PHE A 105 5.29 6.96 -17.24
C PHE A 105 5.65 8.44 -17.26
N ARG A 106 4.65 9.33 -17.20
CA ARG A 106 4.94 10.76 -17.02
C ARG A 106 5.35 11.05 -15.59
N ARG A 107 6.06 12.16 -15.43
CA ARG A 107 6.27 12.78 -14.15
C ARG A 107 4.98 13.46 -13.66
N ALA A 108 4.71 13.33 -12.38
CA ALA A 108 3.65 14.07 -11.70
C ALA A 108 4.19 15.33 -11.02
N GLU A 109 3.37 16.37 -10.99
CA GLU A 109 3.59 17.51 -10.11
C GLU A 109 3.29 17.14 -8.65
N ILE A 110 3.96 17.83 -7.73
CA ILE A 110 3.91 17.50 -6.29
C ILE A 110 2.47 17.46 -5.75
N ASP A 111 1.62 18.40 -6.20
CA ASP A 111 0.24 18.46 -5.74
C ASP A 111 -0.62 17.34 -6.35
N GLU A 112 -0.34 16.89 -7.58
CA GLU A 112 -1.00 15.71 -8.15
C GLU A 112 -0.67 14.44 -7.36
N VAL A 113 0.58 14.31 -6.91
CA VAL A 113 1.02 13.21 -6.05
C VAL A 113 0.30 13.25 -4.71
N ARG A 114 0.19 14.44 -4.11
CA ARG A 114 -0.55 14.63 -2.87
C ARG A 114 -2.00 14.20 -3.02
N ASP A 115 -2.69 14.68 -4.05
CA ASP A 115 -4.11 14.42 -4.28
C ASP A 115 -4.38 12.93 -4.51
N LYS A 116 -3.52 12.28 -5.31
CA LYS A 116 -3.62 10.83 -5.56
C LYS A 116 -3.30 10.01 -4.31
N ALA A 117 -2.37 10.45 -3.46
CA ALA A 117 -2.02 9.79 -2.21
C ALA A 117 -3.15 9.81 -1.17
N VAL A 118 -4.02 10.83 -1.19
CA VAL A 118 -5.14 10.96 -0.25
C VAL A 118 -6.50 10.57 -0.85
N CYS A 119 -6.52 10.17 -2.13
CA CYS A 119 -7.74 9.93 -2.88
C CYS A 119 -8.65 8.89 -2.22
N ARG A 120 -9.88 9.32 -1.93
CA ARG A 120 -10.83 8.75 -0.97
C ARG A 120 -11.73 7.65 -1.53
N SER A 121 -11.30 6.86 -2.53
CA SER A 121 -12.17 5.78 -3.04
C SER A 121 -12.52 4.80 -1.91
N SER A 122 -13.78 4.87 -1.50
CA SER A 122 -14.30 4.64 -0.15
C SER A 122 -14.69 3.18 0.08
N ARG A 123 -13.84 2.23 -0.32
CA ARG A 123 -14.06 0.80 -0.03
C ARG A 123 -12.75 0.07 0.23
N SER A 124 -12.16 0.32 1.39
CA SER A 124 -11.35 -0.70 2.05
C SER A 124 -12.14 -1.18 3.26
N ARG A 125 -12.74 -2.37 3.17
CA ARG A 125 -13.06 -3.15 4.36
C ARG A 125 -11.71 -3.58 4.92
N VAL A 126 -11.13 -2.75 5.78
CA VAL A 126 -10.06 -3.20 6.67
C VAL A 126 -10.74 -4.20 7.60
N GLY A 127 -10.49 -5.48 7.37
CA GLY A 127 -10.84 -6.52 8.34
C GLY A 127 -9.95 -6.34 9.56
N VAL A 128 -10.38 -5.51 10.50
CA VAL A 128 -9.78 -5.45 11.83
C VAL A 128 -10.16 -6.74 12.52
N ARG A 129 -9.22 -7.70 12.60
CA ARG A 129 -9.37 -8.83 13.52
C ARG A 129 -8.99 -8.35 14.91
N HIS A 130 -9.97 -8.29 15.80
CA HIS A 130 -9.75 -8.04 17.22
C HIS A 130 -8.92 -9.17 17.81
N THR A 131 -7.73 -8.88 18.32
CA THR A 131 -7.16 -9.69 19.40
C THR A 131 -7.61 -9.05 20.70
N ALA A 132 -8.52 -9.69 21.42
CA ALA A 132 -8.85 -9.31 22.78
C ALA A 132 -7.61 -9.43 23.65
N TRP A 133 -7.20 -8.34 24.29
CA TRP A 133 -6.17 -8.35 25.32
C TRP A 133 -6.85 -8.77 26.63
N GLY A 134 -6.58 -9.99 27.09
CA GLY A 134 -7.08 -10.51 28.35
C GLY A 134 -6.33 -9.88 29.54
N ARG A 135 -7.05 -9.51 30.59
CA ARG A 135 -6.47 -8.96 31.84
C ARG A 135 -5.50 -9.97 32.46
N GLY A 136 -4.20 -9.67 32.41
CA GLY A 136 -3.19 -10.29 33.26
C GLY A 136 -2.63 -9.26 34.23
N ARG A 137 -3.10 -9.26 35.49
CA ARG A 137 -2.36 -8.61 36.57
C ARG A 137 -1.07 -9.41 36.79
N SER A 138 0.08 -8.84 36.44
CA SER A 138 1.39 -9.05 37.06
C SER A 138 2.47 -8.54 36.10
N MET A 139 3.28 -7.59 36.56
CA MET A 139 4.51 -7.18 35.89
C MET A 139 5.48 -8.36 35.85
N SER A 140 5.59 -9.08 34.73
CA SER A 140 6.75 -9.87 34.29
C SER A 140 6.37 -10.83 33.17
N THR A 141 6.33 -10.35 31.92
CA THR A 141 6.56 -11.18 30.71
C THR A 141 6.65 -10.26 29.50
N PRO A 142 7.58 -10.49 28.55
CA PRO A 142 7.71 -9.61 27.39
C PRO A 142 6.48 -9.75 26.49
N ASN A 143 5.91 -8.60 26.11
CA ASN A 143 4.79 -8.46 25.20
C ASN A 143 5.00 -9.30 23.93
N ARG A 144 4.28 -10.42 23.83
CA ARG A 144 4.32 -11.29 22.65
C ARG A 144 3.48 -10.64 21.54
N ILE A 145 4.16 -10.09 20.54
CA ILE A 145 3.53 -9.65 19.28
C ILE A 145 3.15 -10.91 18.50
N SER A 146 1.87 -11.09 18.20
CA SER A 146 1.42 -12.12 17.26
C SER A 146 0.90 -11.47 15.98
N TRP A 147 1.32 -12.02 14.85
CA TRP A 147 0.92 -11.58 13.52
C TRP A 147 -0.10 -12.57 12.97
N SER A 148 -1.16 -12.06 12.33
CA SER A 148 -2.01 -12.85 11.44
C SER A 148 -1.97 -12.18 10.07
N THR A 149 -1.20 -12.79 9.16
CA THR A 149 -1.44 -12.66 7.72
C THR A 149 -2.53 -13.66 7.32
N LYS A 150 -3.29 -13.36 6.27
CA LYS A 150 -4.34 -14.26 5.73
C LYS A 150 -3.79 -15.69 5.58
N ASP A 151 -4.59 -16.66 6.00
CA ASP A 151 -4.45 -18.07 5.65
C ASP A 151 -4.32 -18.21 4.12
N SER A 152 -3.21 -18.79 3.66
CA SER A 152 -2.95 -19.15 2.26
C SER A 152 -3.63 -20.47 1.83
N ALA A 153 -4.60 -20.97 2.60
CA ALA A 153 -5.15 -22.32 2.43
C ALA A 153 -6.44 -22.44 1.59
N ALA A 154 -6.89 -21.38 0.89
CA ALA A 154 -8.14 -21.42 0.13
C ALA A 154 -7.99 -21.53 -1.40
N TRP A 155 -6.77 -21.67 -1.94
CA TRP A 155 -6.57 -21.82 -3.37
C TRP A 155 -6.15 -23.25 -3.74
N SER A 156 -7.11 -24.18 -3.64
CA SER A 156 -7.07 -25.42 -4.41
C SER A 156 -8.42 -25.64 -5.09
N ARG A 157 -8.35 -25.84 -6.42
CA ARG A 157 -9.43 -26.17 -7.39
C ARG A 157 -10.32 -24.97 -7.75
N SER A 158 -10.61 -24.63 -9.00
CA SER A 158 -10.54 -25.36 -10.26
C SER A 158 -10.65 -24.36 -11.43
N THR A 159 -9.71 -24.37 -12.37
CA THR A 159 -10.03 -23.98 -13.75
C THR A 159 -9.39 -25.01 -14.67
N THR A 160 -10.26 -25.84 -15.21
CA THR A 160 -10.02 -26.87 -16.20
C THR A 160 -9.28 -26.30 -17.41
N ARG A 161 -8.24 -27.01 -17.85
CA ARG A 161 -7.67 -26.89 -19.19
C ARG A 161 -8.77 -27.04 -20.25
N HIS A 162 -8.90 -26.07 -21.14
CA HIS A 162 -9.31 -26.30 -22.53
C HIS A 162 -8.41 -25.40 -23.38
N ARG A 163 -7.38 -26.02 -23.95
CA ARG A 163 -7.16 -26.23 -25.39
C ARG A 163 -6.81 -24.94 -26.12
#